data_AF-A0AAD1ZDW2-F1
#
_entry.id   AF-A0AAD1ZDW2-F1
#
_cell.length_a   1.000
_cell.length_b   1.000
_cell.length_c   1.000
_cell.angle_alpha   90.00
_cell.angle_beta   90.00
_cell.angle_gamma   90.00
#
_symmetry.space_group_name_H-M   'P 1'
#
loop_
_entity.id
_entity.type
_entity.pdbx_description
1 polymer ?
#
loop_
_entity_poly.entity_id
_entity_poly.type
_entity_poly.pdbx_seq_one_letter_code
_entity_poly.pdbx_strand_id
1 'polypeptide(L)'
;MASSSSLTVSLPSLPPSLAPLHASMDPPKNFTPPPILFPFPCCRDNRKTTNSTLLDKFINKIRFLAIDAVEKANSGHPGLPMGCTPMGHILYDEVKRYNPKNPKWFNRDRFVLSVGHGCMLQYILLYT
;
A
#
# COMPACT_ATOMS: atom_id res chain seq x y z
N MET A 1 28.06 -30.13 43.85
CA MET A 1 27.83 -28.90 44.63
C MET A 1 26.92 -28.04 43.75
N ALA A 2 25.59 -28.20 43.73
CA ALA A 2 24.59 -27.63 44.66
C ALA A 2 24.92 -26.15 44.97
N SER A 3 24.06 -25.15 44.73
CA SER A 3 22.62 -25.11 44.98
C SER A 3 21.94 -23.98 44.18
N SER A 4 20.79 -24.31 43.59
CA SER A 4 19.71 -23.40 43.22
C SER A 4 19.02 -22.88 44.48
N SER A 5 18.64 -21.61 44.54
CA SER A 5 17.77 -21.08 45.60
C SER A 5 16.58 -20.34 45.00
N SER A 6 15.45 -21.04 45.04
CA SER A 6 14.10 -20.55 44.78
C SER A 6 13.63 -19.74 46.00
N LEU A 7 13.06 -18.56 45.79
CA LEU A 7 12.31 -17.84 46.83
C LEU A 7 10.91 -17.55 46.32
N THR A 8 9.98 -18.35 46.82
CA THR A 8 8.53 -18.20 46.75
C THR A 8 8.08 -17.20 47.81
N VAL A 9 7.33 -16.16 47.43
CA VAL A 9 6.56 -15.35 48.37
C VAL A 9 5.08 -15.46 48.01
N SER A 10 4.34 -15.96 48.99
CA SER A 10 2.93 -16.32 48.98
C SER A 10 1.99 -15.10 48.94
N LEU A 11 0.87 -15.26 48.22
CA LEU A 11 -0.29 -14.37 48.24
C LEU A 11 -0.92 -14.25 49.64
N PRO A 12 -1.63 -13.14 49.90
CA PRO A 12 -2.84 -13.17 50.72
C PRO A 12 -4.11 -12.77 49.91
N SER A 13 -5.03 -13.74 49.89
CA SER A 13 -6.51 -13.70 49.82
C SER A 13 -7.31 -12.39 49.58
N LEU A 14 -8.18 -12.46 48.56
CA LEU A 14 -9.52 -11.82 48.34
C LEU A 14 -10.45 -11.90 49.60
N PRO A 15 -11.65 -11.25 49.72
CA PRO A 15 -12.71 -11.00 48.70
C PRO A 15 -13.56 -9.70 48.96
N PRO A 16 -14.86 -9.58 48.59
CA PRO A 16 -15.47 -9.39 47.27
C PRO A 16 -16.42 -8.16 47.21
N SER A 17 -17.12 -7.98 46.08
CA SER A 17 -18.36 -7.18 45.89
C SER A 17 -18.19 -5.80 45.23
N LEU A 18 -18.28 -5.74 43.90
CA LEU A 18 -19.49 -5.29 43.17
C LEU A 18 -19.22 -5.41 41.65
N ALA A 19 -20.16 -6.02 40.94
CA ALA A 19 -20.12 -6.30 39.50
C ALA A 19 -20.55 -5.07 38.65
N PRO A 20 -21.02 -5.24 37.40
CA PRO A 20 -20.23 -5.18 36.16
C PRO A 20 -20.66 -3.99 35.27
N LEU A 21 -19.76 -3.41 34.46
CA LEU A 21 -20.17 -2.52 33.36
C LEU A 21 -19.64 -3.02 32.02
N HIS A 22 -20.53 -3.77 31.40
CA HIS A 22 -20.64 -4.00 29.97
C HIS A 22 -20.56 -2.66 29.21
N ALA A 23 -19.37 -2.29 28.72
CA ALA A 23 -19.26 -1.26 27.69
C ALA A 23 -19.37 -1.94 26.33
N SER A 24 -20.62 -2.25 25.94
CA SER A 24 -20.99 -2.35 24.53
C SER A 24 -20.67 -0.99 23.91
N MET A 25 -19.53 -0.89 23.22
CA MET A 25 -19.38 0.15 22.22
C MET A 25 -20.18 -0.32 21.02
N ASP A 26 -21.46 0.05 21.05
CA ASP A 26 -22.36 -0.07 19.92
C ASP A 26 -21.68 0.52 18.67
N PRO A 27 -21.78 -0.14 17.51
CA PRO A 27 -21.32 0.45 16.26
C PRO A 27 -22.02 1.79 16.07
N PRO A 28 -21.35 2.84 15.55
CA PRO A 28 -22.00 4.11 15.29
C PRO A 28 -23.17 3.91 14.31
N LYS A 29 -24.37 3.80 14.86
CA LYS A 29 -25.65 3.88 14.16
C LYS A 29 -25.81 5.34 13.75
N ASN A 30 -25.21 5.70 12.61
CA ASN A 30 -25.59 6.80 11.71
C ASN A 30 -24.49 7.06 10.68
N PHE A 31 -23.90 6.01 10.10
CA PHE A 31 -23.33 6.14 8.75
C PHE A 31 -24.47 5.88 7.77
N THR A 32 -25.35 6.87 7.58
CA THR A 32 -26.11 6.91 6.33
C THR A 32 -25.04 6.93 5.25
N PRO A 33 -24.96 5.90 4.39
CA PRO A 33 -24.03 5.98 3.28
C PRO A 33 -24.39 7.28 2.54
N PRO A 34 -23.43 8.19 2.26
CA PRO A 34 -23.71 9.18 1.23
C PRO A 34 -24.23 8.37 0.05
N PRO A 35 -25.32 8.82 -0.61
CA PRO A 35 -25.91 8.07 -1.69
C PRO A 35 -24.76 7.59 -2.57
N ILE A 36 -24.81 6.32 -2.91
CA ILE A 36 -23.93 5.66 -3.86
C ILE A 36 -24.23 6.23 -5.26
N LEU A 37 -24.39 7.54 -5.35
CA LEU A 37 -24.23 8.34 -6.54
C LEU A 37 -22.71 8.50 -6.70
N PHE A 38 -22.06 7.38 -7.00
CA PHE A 38 -20.93 7.47 -7.89
C PHE A 38 -21.49 8.04 -9.20
N PRO A 39 -21.14 9.26 -9.63
CA PRO A 39 -21.11 9.51 -11.06
C PRO A 39 -19.78 8.90 -11.52
N PHE A 40 -19.61 7.59 -11.37
CA PHE A 40 -18.67 6.88 -12.22
C PHE A 40 -19.52 6.43 -13.40
N PRO A 41 -19.54 7.23 -14.49
CA PRO A 41 -20.22 6.81 -15.69
C PRO A 41 -19.68 5.43 -16.06
N CYS A 42 -20.60 4.54 -16.40
CA CYS A 42 -20.36 3.22 -16.97
C CYS A 42 -19.49 3.24 -18.24
N CYS A 43 -19.16 4.40 -18.78
CA CYS A 43 -17.97 4.67 -19.58
C CYS A 43 -17.38 6.02 -19.14
N ARG A 44 -16.35 6.05 -18.27
CA ARG A 44 -15.46 7.23 -18.23
C ARG A 44 -14.41 7.06 -19.31
N ASP A 45 -14.81 7.31 -20.56
CA ASP A 45 -13.89 7.72 -21.61
C ASP A 45 -13.40 9.13 -21.27
N ASN A 46 -12.47 9.23 -20.33
CA ASN A 46 -11.53 10.33 -20.33
C ASN A 46 -10.30 9.85 -21.10
N ARG A 47 -10.43 9.76 -22.42
CA ARG A 47 -9.23 9.71 -23.27
C ARG A 47 -8.50 11.03 -23.07
N LYS A 48 -7.57 11.06 -22.11
CA LYS A 48 -6.42 11.94 -22.24
C LYS A 48 -5.73 11.46 -23.52
N THR A 49 -5.90 12.20 -24.62
CA THR A 49 -5.17 11.99 -25.86
C THR A 49 -3.72 12.36 -25.61
N THR A 50 -3.04 11.52 -24.85
CA THR A 50 -1.61 11.62 -24.73
C THR A 50 -1.05 11.28 -26.09
N ASN A 51 -0.37 12.24 -26.70
CA ASN A 51 0.41 12.01 -27.91
C ASN A 51 1.18 10.71 -27.73
N SER A 52 0.91 9.69 -28.57
CA SER A 52 1.50 8.35 -28.43
C SER A 52 3.01 8.42 -28.23
N THR A 53 3.65 9.35 -28.94
CA THR A 53 5.07 9.67 -28.85
C THR A 53 5.54 10.11 -27.46
N LEU A 54 4.73 10.83 -26.67
CA LEU A 54 5.06 11.22 -25.30
C LEU A 54 4.97 10.05 -24.35
N LEU A 55 4.00 9.15 -24.56
CA LEU A 55 3.82 7.96 -23.73
C LEU A 55 4.92 6.96 -23.98
N ASP A 56 5.30 6.75 -25.24
CA ASP A 56 6.44 5.93 -25.59
C ASP A 56 7.73 6.46 -24.96
N LYS A 57 7.93 7.80 -24.98
CA LYS A 57 9.07 8.44 -24.29
C LYS A 57 9.02 8.24 -22.77
N PHE A 58 7.85 8.34 -22.16
CA PHE A 58 7.70 8.14 -20.71
C PHE A 58 7.94 6.69 -20.30
N ILE A 59 7.35 5.74 -21.03
CA ILE A 59 7.56 4.30 -20.84
C ILE A 59 9.04 3.96 -21.02
N ASN A 60 9.68 4.46 -22.08
CA ASN A 60 11.10 4.23 -22.31
C ASN A 60 11.97 4.88 -21.23
N LYS A 61 11.59 6.06 -20.71
CA LYS A 61 12.29 6.68 -19.58
C LYS A 61 12.29 5.78 -18.34
N ILE A 62 11.15 5.21 -17.97
CA ILE A 62 11.05 4.28 -16.83
C ILE A 62 11.94 3.05 -17.06
N ARG A 63 11.94 2.51 -18.27
CA ARG A 63 12.77 1.37 -18.66
C ARG A 63 14.27 1.66 -18.51
N PHE A 64 14.74 2.78 -19.06
CA PHE A 64 16.14 3.17 -18.93
C PHE A 64 16.53 3.45 -17.48
N LEU A 65 15.67 4.13 -16.72
CA LEU A 65 15.95 4.40 -15.31
C LEU A 65 16.07 3.11 -14.47
N ALA A 66 15.30 2.07 -14.82
CA ALA A 66 15.43 0.77 -14.19
C ALA A 66 16.74 0.06 -14.55
N ILE A 67 17.15 0.13 -15.83
CA ILE A 67 18.41 -0.44 -16.30
C ILE A 67 19.59 0.27 -15.62
N ASP A 68 19.61 1.59 -15.64
CA ASP A 68 20.68 2.42 -15.07
C ASP A 68 20.86 2.16 -13.57
N ALA A 69 19.75 1.99 -12.84
CA ALA A 69 19.81 1.72 -11.41
C ALA A 69 20.30 0.31 -11.09
N VAL A 70 19.90 -0.69 -11.89
CA VAL A 70 20.38 -2.07 -11.74
C VAL A 70 21.86 -2.16 -12.07
N GLU A 71 22.28 -1.50 -13.15
CA GLU A 71 23.69 -1.43 -13.55
C GLU A 71 24.53 -0.74 -12.47
N LYS A 72 24.07 0.40 -11.95
CA LYS A 72 24.75 1.09 -10.85
C LYS A 72 24.84 0.25 -9.58
N ALA A 73 23.82 -0.57 -9.30
CA ALA A 73 23.81 -1.48 -8.16
C ALA A 73 24.60 -2.78 -8.41
N ASN A 74 25.03 -3.06 -9.65
CA ASN A 74 25.59 -4.34 -10.12
C ASN A 74 24.73 -5.56 -9.73
N SER A 75 23.45 -5.36 -9.45
CA SER A 75 22.56 -6.38 -8.91
C SER A 75 21.10 -5.98 -9.10
N GLY A 76 20.30 -6.88 -9.66
CA GLY A 76 18.87 -6.68 -9.84
C GLY A 76 18.31 -7.36 -11.08
N HIS A 77 16.99 -7.24 -11.28
CA HIS A 77 16.30 -7.88 -12.39
C HIS A 77 15.60 -6.82 -13.28
N PRO A 78 16.24 -6.39 -14.38
CA PRO A 78 15.66 -5.37 -15.27
C PRO A 78 14.50 -5.92 -16.13
N GLY A 79 14.32 -7.23 -16.20
CA GLY A 79 13.27 -7.86 -17.00
C GLY A 79 11.84 -7.47 -16.58
N LEU A 80 11.59 -7.38 -15.26
CA LEU A 80 10.25 -7.02 -14.77
C LEU A 80 9.87 -5.57 -15.11
N PRO A 81 10.71 -4.54 -14.84
CA PRO A 81 10.37 -3.18 -15.24
C PRO A 81 10.21 -3.05 -16.76
N MET A 82 11.01 -3.77 -17.57
CA MET A 82 10.89 -3.71 -19.03
C MET A 82 9.50 -4.10 -19.56
N GLY A 83 8.94 -5.21 -19.06
CA GLY A 83 7.64 -5.73 -19.48
C GLY A 83 6.45 -5.08 -18.79
N CYS A 84 6.56 -4.76 -17.50
CA CYS A 84 5.43 -4.29 -16.70
C CYS A 84 5.27 -2.76 -16.67
N THR A 85 6.21 -1.98 -17.22
CA THR A 85 6.08 -0.50 -17.28
C THR A 85 4.75 0.00 -17.86
N PRO A 86 4.25 -0.44 -19.03
CA PRO A 86 2.99 0.09 -19.59
C PRO A 86 1.79 -0.18 -18.68
N MET A 87 1.73 -1.37 -18.07
CA MET A 87 0.68 -1.69 -17.08
C MET A 87 0.83 -0.87 -15.79
N GLY A 88 2.07 -0.69 -15.32
CA GLY A 88 2.35 0.12 -14.14
C GLY A 88 1.96 1.58 -14.33
N HIS A 89 2.16 2.14 -15.52
CA HIS A 89 1.75 3.50 -15.87
C HIS A 89 0.23 3.67 -15.79
N ILE A 90 -0.54 2.80 -16.44
CA ILE A 90 -2.02 2.85 -16.40
C ILE A 90 -2.51 2.70 -14.96
N LEU A 91 -1.93 1.76 -14.21
CA LEU A 91 -2.32 1.53 -12.83
C LEU A 91 -2.08 2.78 -11.95
N TYR A 92 -0.92 3.43 -12.07
CA TYR A 92 -0.55 4.57 -11.23
C TYR A 92 -1.10 5.92 -11.70
N ASP A 93 -1.32 6.13 -13.02
CA ASP A 93 -1.85 7.39 -13.54
C ASP A 93 -3.38 7.42 -13.55
N GLU A 94 -4.03 6.29 -13.88
CA GLU A 94 -5.47 6.28 -14.18
C GLU A 94 -6.30 5.62 -13.08
N VAL A 95 -5.82 4.51 -12.51
CA VAL A 95 -6.65 3.63 -11.66
C VAL A 95 -6.45 3.88 -10.17
N LYS A 96 -5.19 4.07 -9.74
CA LYS A 96 -4.83 4.07 -8.32
C LYS A 96 -5.13 5.40 -7.66
N ARG A 97 -5.95 5.38 -6.61
CA ARG A 97 -6.19 6.55 -5.75
C ARG A 97 -5.16 6.57 -4.64
N TYR A 98 -4.19 7.47 -4.74
CA TYR A 98 -3.18 7.69 -3.72
C TYR A 98 -2.83 9.18 -3.59
N ASN A 99 -2.34 9.57 -2.42
CA ASN A 99 -1.85 10.92 -2.17
C ASN A 99 -0.35 10.83 -1.84
N PRO A 100 0.57 11.35 -2.69
CA PRO A 100 2.01 11.27 -2.45
C PRO A 100 2.45 12.08 -1.22
N LYS A 101 1.70 13.13 -0.84
CA LYS A 101 2.00 13.94 0.35
C LYS A 101 1.56 13.29 1.65
N ASN A 102 0.54 12.42 1.60
CA ASN A 102 0.02 11.72 2.78
C ASN A 102 -0.06 10.20 2.55
N PRO A 103 1.05 9.47 2.76
CA PRO A 103 1.09 8.03 2.55
C PRO A 103 0.28 7.24 3.59
N LYS A 104 -0.10 7.84 4.73
CA LYS A 104 -0.89 7.18 5.80
C LYS A 104 -2.40 7.39 5.66
N TRP A 105 -2.86 7.94 4.53
CA TRP A 105 -4.28 8.15 4.30
C TRP A 105 -5.07 6.83 4.40
N PHE A 106 -6.15 6.83 5.18
CA PHE A 106 -6.91 5.63 5.53
C PHE A 106 -7.59 4.98 4.33
N ASN A 107 -8.22 5.77 3.46
CA ASN A 107 -8.99 5.28 2.30
C ASN A 107 -8.17 5.27 1.00
N ARG A 108 -6.87 4.94 1.10
CA ARG A 108 -5.99 4.82 -0.07
C ARG A 108 -6.04 3.43 -0.66
N ASP A 109 -5.87 3.33 -1.97
CA ASP A 109 -5.74 2.03 -2.63
C ASP A 109 -4.37 1.39 -2.28
N ARG A 110 -4.39 0.11 -1.94
CA ARG A 110 -3.21 -0.65 -1.52
C ARG A 110 -2.65 -1.45 -2.71
N PHE A 111 -1.45 -1.11 -3.14
CA PHE A 111 -0.73 -1.83 -4.18
C PHE A 111 0.36 -2.71 -3.56
N VAL A 112 0.35 -4.00 -3.88
CA VAL A 112 1.34 -4.99 -3.43
C VAL A 112 1.93 -5.66 -4.66
N LEU A 113 3.25 -5.58 -4.82
CA LEU A 113 3.97 -6.28 -5.86
C LEU A 113 4.48 -7.62 -5.29
N SER A 114 3.87 -8.73 -5.71
CA SER A 114 4.27 -10.07 -5.23
C SER A 114 5.69 -10.47 -5.66
N VAL A 115 6.15 -9.96 -6.81
CA VAL A 115 7.50 -10.21 -7.34
C VAL A 115 8.48 -9.19 -6.75
N GLY A 116 8.96 -9.46 -5.53
CA GLY A 116 9.84 -8.55 -4.78
C GLY A 116 11.16 -8.20 -5.48
N HIS A 117 11.64 -9.07 -6.39
CA HIS A 117 12.85 -8.81 -7.18
C HIS A 117 12.72 -7.66 -8.18
N GLY A 118 11.50 -7.28 -8.55
CA GLY A 118 11.26 -6.11 -9.41
C GLY A 118 10.78 -4.88 -8.65
N CYS A 119 11.18 -4.76 -7.38
CA CYS A 119 10.93 -3.58 -6.55
C CYS A 119 11.37 -2.27 -7.22
N MET A 120 12.36 -2.32 -8.11
CA MET A 120 12.82 -1.17 -8.88
C MET A 120 11.69 -0.52 -9.69
N LEU A 121 10.78 -1.31 -10.27
CA LEU A 121 9.62 -0.78 -10.99
C LEU A 121 8.72 0.04 -10.06
N GLN A 122 8.40 -0.50 -8.89
CA GLN A 122 7.55 0.16 -7.91
C GLN A 122 8.21 1.44 -7.36
N TYR A 123 9.54 1.45 -7.21
CA TYR A 123 10.30 2.63 -6.81
C TYR A 123 10.18 3.75 -7.85
N ILE A 124 10.37 3.42 -9.13
CA ILE A 124 10.30 4.41 -10.22
C ILE A 124 8.88 4.99 -10.32
N LEU A 125 7.84 4.16 -10.26
CA LEU A 125 6.44 4.62 -10.33
C LEU A 125 6.02 5.54 -9.17
N LEU A 126 6.71 5.46 -8.02
CA LEU A 126 6.48 6.37 -6.90
C LEU A 126 7.30 7.67 -7.02
N TYR A 127 8.36 7.65 -7.83
CA TYR A 127 9.28 8.77 -8.00
C TYR A 127 8.89 9.71 -9.14
N THR A 128 8.36 9.16 -10.25
CA THR A 128 7.92 9.91 -11.44
C THR A 128 6.71 10.80 -11.15
#